data_AF-A0A522ZAG3-F1
#
_entry.id   AF-A0A522ZAG3-F1
#
_cell.length_a   1.000
_cell.length_b   1.000
_cell.length_c   1.000
_cell.angle_alpha   90.00
_cell.angle_beta   90.00
_cell.angle_gamma   90.00
#
_symmetry.space_group_name_H-M   'P 1'
#
loop_
_entity.id
_entity.type
_entity.pdbx_description
1 polymer ?
#
loop_
_entity_poly.entity_id
_entity_poly.type
_entity_poly.pdbx_seq_one_letter_code
_entity_poly.pdbx_strand_id
1 'polypeptide(L)'
;MRYNDRDVFIMALTLYGEARGLDLEGQTKVAWVIRNRAERRAFVGSSWLGTEGAVAKVCLMPWQFSCWNDGDPNSGRLHTWLDEFDRRGGANMEILPFINLATSVLEGLVEDITNGADHYHTVRAPSWAQSWPPTWAKAYGVVACDTIVDGDGETIADPRGHVFYSSLVKPGEKSASIPS
;
A
#
# COMPACT_ATOMS: atom_id res chain seq x y z
N MET A 1 -4.32 -0.44 15.49
CA MET A 1 -5.32 0.62 15.18
C MET A 1 -6.73 0.07 15.34
N ARG A 2 -7.78 0.90 15.42
CA ARG A 2 -9.18 0.42 15.34
C ARG A 2 -9.57 0.24 13.86
N TYR A 3 -10.28 -0.83 13.55
CA TYR A 3 -10.77 -1.13 12.21
C TYR A 3 -12.03 -2.04 12.30
N ASN A 4 -12.78 -2.16 11.21
CA ASN A 4 -13.94 -3.07 11.11
C ASN A 4 -13.83 -4.01 9.90
N ASP A 5 -14.77 -4.93 9.75
CA ASP A 5 -14.76 -5.91 8.65
C ASP A 5 -14.73 -5.25 7.26
N ARG A 6 -15.36 -4.08 7.12
CA ARG A 6 -15.37 -3.32 5.87
C ARG A 6 -14.01 -2.71 5.54
N ASP A 7 -13.27 -2.25 6.55
CA ASP A 7 -11.87 -1.81 6.39
C ASP A 7 -10.99 -2.95 5.88
N VAL A 8 -11.10 -4.14 6.49
CA VAL A 8 -10.35 -5.34 6.06
C VAL A 8 -10.70 -5.69 4.62
N PHE A 9 -12.00 -5.72 4.30
CA PHE A 9 -12.47 -6.09 2.97
C PHE A 9 -11.98 -5.12 1.89
N ILE A 10 -12.07 -3.81 2.12
CA ILE A 10 -11.61 -2.79 1.18
C ILE A 10 -10.09 -2.82 1.03
N MET A 11 -9.35 -3.04 2.12
CA MET A 11 -7.90 -3.20 2.06
C MET A 11 -7.53 -4.44 1.24
N ALA A 12 -8.22 -5.56 1.43
CA ALA A 12 -8.02 -6.77 0.64
C ALA A 12 -8.31 -6.57 -0.85
N LEU A 13 -9.39 -5.85 -1.20
CA LEU A 13 -9.70 -5.48 -2.59
C LEU A 13 -8.62 -4.59 -3.20
N THR A 14 -8.10 -3.64 -2.42
CA THR A 14 -7.02 -2.76 -2.85
C THR A 14 -5.74 -3.56 -3.10
N LEU A 15 -5.37 -4.49 -2.20
CA LEU A 15 -4.22 -5.37 -2.40
C LEU A 15 -4.39 -6.28 -3.62
N TYR A 16 -5.60 -6.80 -3.87
CA TYR A 16 -5.88 -7.56 -5.08
C TYR A 16 -5.69 -6.72 -6.34
N GLY A 17 -6.18 -5.47 -6.35
CA GLY A 17 -6.07 -4.57 -7.49
C GLY A 17 -4.63 -4.11 -7.76
N GLU A 18 -3.90 -3.78 -6.70
CA GLU A 18 -2.60 -3.11 -6.80
C GLU A 18 -1.41 -4.07 -6.73
N ALA A 19 -1.54 -5.20 -6.03
CA ALA A 19 -0.40 -6.01 -5.62
C ALA A 19 -0.55 -7.51 -5.93
N ARG A 20 -1.64 -7.99 -6.56
CA ARG A 20 -1.80 -9.43 -6.85
C ARG A 20 -0.69 -10.06 -7.69
N GLY A 21 -0.01 -9.27 -8.49
CA GLY A 21 1.11 -9.71 -9.34
C GLY A 21 2.47 -9.72 -8.63
N LEU A 22 2.52 -9.26 -7.38
CA LEU A 22 3.72 -9.23 -6.55
C LEU A 22 3.79 -10.50 -5.70
N ASP A 23 4.98 -10.80 -5.19
CA ASP A 23 5.15 -11.82 -4.16
C ASP A 23 4.58 -11.34 -2.81
N LEU A 24 4.62 -12.23 -1.80
CA LEU A 24 4.07 -11.94 -0.49
C LEU A 24 4.76 -10.74 0.18
N GLU A 25 6.06 -10.57 -0.03
CA GLU A 25 6.81 -9.43 0.52
C GLU A 25 6.32 -8.12 -0.08
N GLY A 26 6.19 -8.03 -1.41
CA GLY A 26 5.66 -6.85 -2.09
C GLY A 26 4.22 -6.54 -1.68
N GLN A 27 3.35 -7.56 -1.57
CA GLN A 27 1.99 -7.39 -1.06
C GLN A 27 1.97 -6.85 0.38
N THR A 28 2.86 -7.37 1.23
CA THR A 28 3.01 -6.93 2.63
C THR A 28 3.45 -5.47 2.71
N LYS A 29 4.37 -5.04 1.84
CA LYS A 29 4.81 -3.64 1.77
C LYS A 29 3.66 -2.70 1.39
N VAL A 30 2.85 -3.05 0.39
CA VAL A 30 1.66 -2.25 0.01
C VAL A 30 0.64 -2.20 1.15
N ALA A 31 0.42 -3.32 1.84
CA ALA A 31 -0.47 -3.38 2.99
C ALA A 31 0.00 -2.43 4.12
N TRP A 32 1.29 -2.41 4.40
CA TRP A 32 1.87 -1.49 5.38
C TRP A 32 1.75 -0.02 4.98
N VAL A 33 1.92 0.32 3.69
CA VAL A 33 1.66 1.68 3.21
C VAL A 33 0.22 2.12 3.51
N ILE A 34 -0.77 1.25 3.27
CA ILE A 34 -2.18 1.55 3.58
C ILE A 34 -2.36 1.82 5.07
N ARG A 35 -1.83 0.93 5.94
CA ARG A 35 -1.90 1.09 7.40
C ARG A 35 -1.21 2.38 7.86
N ASN A 36 0.00 2.64 7.37
CA ASN A 36 0.78 3.83 7.72
C ASN A 36 0.07 5.13 7.32
N ARG A 37 -0.60 5.15 6.15
CA ARG A 37 -1.46 6.28 5.75
C ARG A 37 -2.67 6.42 6.69
N ALA A 38 -3.31 5.32 7.08
CA ALA A 38 -4.49 5.35 7.94
C ALA A 38 -4.16 5.86 9.37
N GLU A 39 -2.92 5.68 9.81
CA GLU A 39 -2.39 6.20 11.08
C GLU A 39 -1.81 7.63 10.98
N ARG A 40 -1.87 8.26 9.79
CA ARG A 40 -1.35 9.62 9.57
C ARG A 40 -2.47 10.64 9.35
N ARG A 41 -2.48 11.66 10.22
CA ARG A 41 -3.41 12.81 10.11
C ARG A 41 -3.37 13.48 8.73
N ALA A 42 -2.21 13.49 8.06
CA ALA A 42 -2.07 14.07 6.72
C ALA A 42 -2.93 13.38 5.64
N PHE A 43 -3.25 12.09 5.82
CA PHE A 43 -4.07 11.32 4.88
C PHE A 43 -5.53 11.25 5.31
N VAL A 44 -5.79 10.96 6.60
CA VAL A 44 -7.17 10.71 7.05
C VAL A 44 -7.84 11.93 7.68
N GLY A 45 -7.06 12.94 8.10
CA GLY A 45 -7.57 14.10 8.84
C GLY A 45 -7.93 13.76 10.29
N SER A 46 -8.18 14.80 11.09
CA SER A 46 -8.39 14.68 12.55
C SER A 46 -9.60 13.82 12.93
N SER A 47 -10.68 13.86 12.15
CA SER A 47 -11.94 13.18 12.47
C SER A 47 -11.90 11.66 12.27
N TRP A 48 -10.95 11.18 11.46
CA TRP A 48 -10.80 9.76 11.13
C TRP A 48 -9.58 9.12 11.78
N LEU A 49 -8.67 9.92 12.35
CA LEU A 49 -7.46 9.40 12.94
C LEU A 49 -7.80 8.48 14.14
N GLY A 50 -7.38 7.22 14.04
CA GLY A 50 -7.62 6.21 15.08
C GLY A 50 -9.06 5.67 15.14
N THR A 51 -9.90 6.00 14.15
CA THR A 51 -11.27 5.49 14.05
C THR A 51 -11.34 4.29 13.13
N GLU A 52 -12.38 3.47 13.31
CA GLU A 52 -12.85 2.56 12.27
C GLU A 52 -13.20 3.38 11.01
N GLY A 53 -13.00 2.81 9.83
CA GLY A 53 -13.19 3.48 8.53
C GLY A 53 -11.98 4.26 8.02
N ALA A 54 -10.92 4.46 8.83
CA ALA A 54 -9.72 5.17 8.40
C ALA A 54 -8.98 4.44 7.26
N VAL A 55 -8.98 3.10 7.29
CA VAL A 55 -8.37 2.24 6.27
C VAL A 55 -9.16 2.34 4.97
N ALA A 56 -10.48 2.14 5.04
CA ALA A 56 -11.38 2.29 3.90
C ALA A 56 -11.26 3.68 3.26
N LYS A 57 -11.15 4.74 4.08
CA LYS A 57 -10.95 6.11 3.60
C LYS A 57 -9.66 6.25 2.79
N VAL A 58 -8.55 5.69 3.26
CA VAL A 58 -7.27 5.72 2.53
C VAL A 58 -7.37 5.00 1.18
N CYS A 59 -7.96 3.80 1.19
CA CYS A 59 -8.07 2.96 0.01
C CYS A 59 -8.96 3.58 -1.07
N LEU A 60 -10.11 4.14 -0.69
CA LEU A 60 -11.11 4.68 -1.61
C LEU A 60 -10.89 6.16 -1.95
N MET A 61 -9.86 6.79 -1.39
CA MET A 61 -9.59 8.19 -1.70
C MET A 61 -9.18 8.33 -3.19
N PRO A 62 -9.75 9.31 -3.92
CA PRO A 62 -9.42 9.50 -5.33
C PRO A 62 -7.92 9.56 -5.56
N TRP A 63 -7.46 8.83 -6.58
CA TRP A 63 -6.07 8.79 -7.03
C TRP A 63 -5.05 8.20 -6.04
N GLN A 64 -5.46 7.71 -4.87
CA GLN A 64 -4.53 7.05 -3.94
C GLN A 64 -4.15 5.63 -4.38
N PHE A 65 -5.11 4.91 -4.95
CA PHE A 65 -4.93 3.57 -5.53
C PHE A 65 -5.71 3.52 -6.85
N SER A 66 -4.98 3.33 -7.94
CA SER A 66 -5.51 3.41 -9.29
C SER A 66 -6.54 2.34 -9.60
N CYS A 67 -6.49 1.20 -8.91
CA CYS A 67 -7.41 0.09 -9.09
C CYS A 67 -8.90 0.45 -8.88
N TRP A 68 -9.19 1.55 -8.18
CA TRP A 68 -10.55 2.03 -7.93
C TRP A 68 -11.07 3.02 -8.98
N ASN A 69 -10.19 3.58 -9.82
CA ASN A 69 -10.53 4.63 -10.76
C ASN A 69 -11.22 4.08 -12.02
N ASP A 70 -12.05 4.91 -12.64
CA ASP A 70 -12.65 4.62 -13.93
C ASP A 70 -11.55 4.43 -15.00
N GLY A 71 -11.58 3.29 -15.69
CA GLY A 71 -10.59 2.94 -16.71
C GLY A 71 -9.53 1.93 -16.25
N ASP A 72 -9.41 1.65 -14.95
CA ASP A 72 -8.61 0.51 -14.50
C ASP A 72 -9.33 -0.81 -14.83
N PRO A 73 -8.65 -1.83 -15.40
CA PRO A 73 -9.26 -3.11 -15.74
C PRO A 73 -9.90 -3.85 -14.55
N ASN A 74 -9.47 -3.58 -13.32
CA ASN A 74 -9.99 -4.21 -12.11
C ASN A 74 -11.16 -3.44 -11.50
N SER A 75 -11.30 -2.14 -11.77
CA SER A 75 -12.23 -1.24 -11.08
C SER A 75 -13.66 -1.78 -11.04
N GLY A 76 -14.23 -2.17 -12.18
CA GLY A 76 -15.59 -2.71 -12.23
C GLY A 76 -15.81 -3.97 -11.38
N ARG A 77 -14.79 -4.84 -11.29
CA ARG A 77 -14.84 -6.05 -10.46
C ARG A 77 -14.75 -5.70 -8.98
N LEU A 78 -13.85 -4.78 -8.60
CA LEU A 78 -13.69 -4.37 -7.21
C LEU A 78 -14.97 -3.72 -6.67
N HIS A 79 -15.57 -2.80 -7.43
CA HIS A 79 -16.86 -2.18 -7.07
C HIS A 79 -17.98 -3.21 -6.96
N THR A 80 -18.05 -4.17 -7.88
CA THR A 80 -19.04 -5.26 -7.81
C THR A 80 -18.89 -6.08 -6.53
N TRP A 81 -17.68 -6.47 -6.16
CA TRP A 81 -17.42 -7.24 -4.95
C TRP A 81 -17.68 -6.44 -3.67
N LEU A 82 -17.36 -5.14 -3.66
CA LEU A 82 -17.68 -4.26 -2.53
C LEU A 82 -19.20 -4.11 -2.35
N ASP A 83 -19.95 -3.89 -3.43
CA ASP A 83 -21.42 -3.80 -3.40
C ASP A 83 -22.07 -5.12 -2.92
N GLU A 84 -21.49 -6.26 -3.29
CA GLU A 84 -21.92 -7.57 -2.81
C GLU A 84 -21.67 -7.75 -1.31
N PHE A 85 -20.48 -7.39 -0.85
CA PHE A 85 -20.13 -7.41 0.56
C PHE A 85 -21.04 -6.49 1.38
N ASP A 86 -21.25 -5.24 0.95
CA ASP A 86 -22.10 -4.29 1.66
C ASP A 86 -23.57 -4.76 1.75
N ARG A 87 -24.06 -5.54 0.76
CA ARG A 87 -25.43 -6.09 0.77
C ARG A 87 -25.60 -7.40 1.53
N ARG A 88 -24.60 -8.29 1.50
CA ARG A 88 -24.76 -9.70 1.92
C ARG A 88 -23.72 -10.15 2.95
N GLY A 89 -22.65 -9.39 3.11
CA GLY A 89 -21.44 -9.83 3.81
C GLY A 89 -20.72 -10.98 3.10
N GLY A 90 -19.59 -11.39 3.68
CA GLY A 90 -18.80 -12.53 3.21
C GLY A 90 -17.85 -12.20 2.05
N ALA A 91 -16.90 -13.10 1.80
CA ALA A 91 -15.85 -12.92 0.82
C ALA A 91 -15.80 -14.05 -0.22
N ASN A 92 -15.42 -13.72 -1.45
CA ASN A 92 -15.04 -14.70 -2.46
C ASN A 92 -13.71 -15.37 -2.04
N MET A 93 -13.58 -16.68 -2.30
CA MET A 93 -12.35 -17.45 -2.14
C MET A 93 -11.12 -16.79 -2.79
N GLU A 94 -11.30 -16.09 -3.91
CA GLU A 94 -10.21 -15.42 -4.64
C GLU A 94 -9.51 -14.32 -3.82
N ILE A 95 -10.24 -13.64 -2.93
CA ILE A 95 -9.68 -12.54 -2.13
C ILE A 95 -9.25 -12.97 -0.72
N LEU A 96 -9.49 -14.22 -0.32
CA LEU A 96 -9.15 -14.71 1.02
C LEU A 96 -7.67 -14.54 1.41
N PRO A 97 -6.68 -14.79 0.52
CA PRO A 97 -5.27 -14.54 0.86
C PRO A 97 -5.01 -13.08 1.23
N PHE A 98 -5.68 -12.15 0.54
CA PHE A 98 -5.55 -10.71 0.78
C PHE A 98 -6.30 -10.26 2.03
N ILE A 99 -7.43 -10.91 2.37
CA ILE A 99 -8.12 -10.71 3.66
C ILE A 99 -7.19 -11.12 4.81
N ASN A 100 -6.59 -12.30 4.73
CA ASN A 100 -5.66 -12.77 5.75
C ASN A 100 -4.49 -11.80 5.92
N LEU A 101 -3.87 -11.37 4.82
CA LEU A 101 -2.77 -10.41 4.86
C LEU A 101 -3.21 -9.05 5.44
N ALA A 102 -4.35 -8.52 5.00
CA ALA A 102 -4.89 -7.26 5.51
C ALA A 102 -5.14 -7.35 7.02
N THR A 103 -5.80 -8.41 7.50
CA THR A 103 -5.99 -8.66 8.94
C THR A 103 -4.67 -8.76 9.67
N SER A 104 -3.71 -9.56 9.18
CA SER A 104 -2.40 -9.71 9.82
C SER A 104 -1.65 -8.38 9.96
N VAL A 105 -1.70 -7.53 8.93
CA VAL A 105 -1.08 -6.20 8.99
C VAL A 105 -1.84 -5.27 9.92
N LEU A 106 -3.17 -5.23 9.90
CA LEU A 106 -3.97 -4.36 10.77
C LEU A 106 -3.86 -4.74 12.26
N GLU A 107 -3.70 -6.03 12.55
CA GLU A 107 -3.42 -6.57 13.89
C GLU A 107 -1.95 -6.42 14.31
N GLY A 108 -1.04 -6.08 13.40
CA GLY A 108 0.39 -5.98 13.69
C GLY A 108 1.07 -7.33 13.93
N LEU A 109 0.55 -8.40 13.32
CA LEU A 109 1.13 -9.75 13.37
C LEU A 109 2.31 -9.94 12.41
N VAL A 110 2.51 -8.99 11.48
CA VAL A 110 3.63 -8.96 10.53
C VAL A 110 4.33 -7.63 10.70
N GLU A 111 5.67 -7.61 10.74
CA GLU A 111 6.48 -6.40 10.93
C GLU A 111 6.38 -5.41 9.74
N ASP A 112 6.54 -4.11 10.01
CA ASP A 112 6.61 -3.07 8.96
C ASP A 112 7.97 -3.08 8.26
N ILE A 113 8.08 -3.91 7.23
CA ILE A 113 9.24 -4.01 6.34
C ILE A 113 9.42 -2.81 5.39
N THR A 114 8.57 -1.78 5.50
CA THR A 114 8.70 -0.52 4.75
C THR A 114 9.33 0.61 5.55
N ASN A 115 9.59 0.41 6.85
CA ASN A 115 10.10 1.44 7.76
C ASN A 115 9.22 2.71 7.78
N GLY A 116 7.92 2.54 7.92
CA GLY A 116 6.98 3.65 7.96
C GLY A 116 6.80 4.33 6.61
N ALA A 117 6.78 3.60 5.50
CA ALA A 117 6.49 4.21 4.21
C ALA A 117 5.02 4.63 4.09
N ASP A 118 4.77 5.75 3.42
CA ASP A 118 3.44 6.23 3.04
C ASP A 118 3.34 6.60 1.54
N HIS A 119 4.43 6.50 0.80
CA HIS A 119 4.45 6.60 -0.64
C HIS A 119 5.32 5.51 -1.24
N TYR A 120 5.00 5.08 -2.46
CA TYR A 120 5.83 4.19 -3.24
C TYR A 120 5.63 4.45 -4.72
N HIS A 121 6.60 4.01 -5.52
CA HIS A 121 6.47 3.91 -6.96
C HIS A 121 7.26 2.70 -7.48
N THR A 122 6.92 2.22 -8.67
CA THR A 122 7.69 1.16 -9.34
C THR A 122 9.10 1.64 -9.68
N VAL A 123 10.11 0.78 -9.61
CA VAL A 123 11.47 1.16 -10.04
C VAL A 123 11.46 1.55 -11.52
N ARG A 124 10.82 0.71 -12.36
CA ARG A 124 10.65 0.99 -13.79
C ARG A 124 9.60 2.07 -14.03
N ALA A 125 9.93 2.99 -14.94
CA ALA A 125 9.01 4.01 -15.42
C ALA A 125 7.80 3.39 -16.15
N PRO A 126 6.56 3.80 -15.82
CA PRO A 126 5.39 3.51 -16.64
C PRO A 126 5.55 4.12 -18.04
N SER A 127 5.05 3.44 -19.08
CA SER A 127 5.21 3.87 -20.48
C SER A 127 4.56 5.22 -20.79
N TRP A 128 3.56 5.62 -20.00
CA TRP A 128 2.83 6.88 -20.12
C TRP A 128 3.47 8.03 -19.33
N ALA A 129 4.48 7.77 -18.48
CA ALA A 129 5.06 8.79 -17.62
C ALA A 129 5.97 9.75 -18.41
N GLN A 130 5.72 11.06 -18.30
CA GLN A 130 6.55 12.09 -18.93
C GLN A 130 7.89 12.31 -18.21
N SER A 131 7.95 12.00 -16.91
CA SER A 131 9.17 12.03 -16.11
C SER A 131 9.13 10.91 -15.07
N TRP A 132 10.31 10.35 -14.76
CA TRP A 132 10.46 9.30 -13.75
C TRP A 132 11.80 9.43 -13.02
N PRO A 133 11.87 9.20 -11.69
CA PRO A 133 10.75 8.96 -10.77
C PRO A 133 9.79 10.16 -10.68
N PRO A 134 8.58 9.98 -10.13
CA PRO A 134 7.61 11.07 -9.99
C PRO A 134 8.20 12.28 -9.28
N THR A 135 7.77 13.49 -9.64
CA THR A 135 8.34 14.73 -9.08
C THR A 135 8.19 14.83 -7.57
N TRP A 136 7.11 14.28 -7.00
CA TRP A 136 6.88 14.23 -5.56
C TRP A 136 7.96 13.41 -4.82
N ALA A 137 8.60 12.44 -5.46
CA ALA A 137 9.61 11.59 -4.83
C ALA A 137 10.83 12.38 -4.34
N LYS A 138 11.08 13.57 -4.91
CA LYS A 138 12.15 14.48 -4.48
C LYS A 138 11.87 15.16 -3.14
N ALA A 139 10.63 15.10 -2.65
CA ALA A 139 10.24 15.76 -1.40
C ALA A 139 10.49 14.89 -0.15
N TYR A 140 10.73 13.59 -0.32
CA TYR A 140 10.74 12.61 0.78
C TYR A 140 11.97 11.72 0.74
N GLY A 141 12.37 11.21 1.90
CA GLY A 141 13.46 10.24 2.04
C GLY A 141 13.00 8.83 1.66
N VAL A 142 13.89 8.09 0.99
CA VAL A 142 13.72 6.65 0.73
C VAL A 142 13.90 5.89 2.05
N VAL A 143 12.96 5.02 2.38
CA VAL A 143 12.93 4.25 3.64
C VAL A 143 12.99 2.74 3.42
N ALA A 144 12.63 2.26 2.23
CA ALA A 144 12.81 0.88 1.79
C ALA A 144 12.87 0.80 0.26
N CYS A 145 13.41 -0.30 -0.26
CA CYS A 145 13.43 -0.61 -1.70
C CYS A 145 13.41 -2.14 -1.87
N ASP A 146 12.71 -2.63 -2.88
CA ASP A 146 12.84 -4.02 -3.31
C ASP A 146 14.21 -4.22 -3.96
N THR A 147 14.92 -5.28 -3.57
CA THR A 147 16.30 -5.53 -4.03
C THR A 147 16.51 -6.94 -4.53
N ILE A 148 17.49 -7.10 -5.43
CA ILE A 148 18.00 -8.38 -5.90
C ILE A 148 19.52 -8.39 -5.77
N VAL A 149 20.10 -9.59 -5.74
CA VAL A 149 21.55 -9.78 -5.86
C VAL A 149 21.87 -9.95 -7.34
N ASP A 150 22.77 -9.13 -7.87
CA ASP A 150 23.19 -9.20 -9.27
C ASP A 150 24.20 -10.33 -9.53
N GLY A 151 24.71 -10.41 -10.77
CA GLY A 151 25.67 -11.43 -11.18
C GLY A 151 27.03 -11.34 -10.48
N ASP A 152 27.36 -10.17 -9.93
CA ASP A 152 28.61 -9.90 -9.22
C ASP A 152 28.45 -10.05 -7.70
N GLY A 153 27.25 -10.38 -7.22
CA GLY A 153 26.94 -10.54 -5.79
C GLY A 153 26.57 -9.24 -5.08
N GLU A 154 26.37 -8.14 -5.82
CA GLU A 154 25.98 -6.86 -5.27
C GLU A 154 24.45 -6.75 -5.11
N THR A 155 24.00 -6.20 -3.99
CA THR A 155 22.57 -5.91 -3.77
C THR A 155 22.19 -4.61 -4.49
N ILE A 156 21.33 -4.74 -5.50
CA ILE A 156 20.83 -3.62 -6.31
C ILE A 156 19.29 -3.56 -6.23
N ALA A 157 18.69 -2.44 -6.65
CA ALA A 157 17.23 -2.32 -6.73
C ALA A 157 16.64 -3.30 -7.76
N ASP A 158 15.56 -4.02 -7.42
CA ASP A 158 14.86 -4.89 -8.40
C ASP A 158 14.15 -3.99 -9.43
N PRO A 159 14.47 -4.10 -10.73
CA PRO A 159 13.79 -3.33 -11.78
C PRO A 159 12.28 -3.54 -11.85
N ARG A 160 11.77 -4.65 -11.29
CA ARG A 160 10.34 -5.00 -11.22
C ARG A 160 9.70 -4.65 -9.88
N GLY A 161 10.50 -4.19 -8.92
CA GLY A 161 10.04 -3.85 -7.58
C GLY A 161 9.70 -2.37 -7.44
N HIS A 162 9.75 -1.90 -6.20
CA HIS A 162 9.33 -0.57 -5.80
C HIS A 162 10.39 0.15 -4.95
N VAL A 163 10.28 1.47 -4.94
CA VAL A 163 10.96 2.35 -4.00
C VAL A 163 9.91 2.94 -3.08
N PHE A 164 10.18 2.91 -1.77
CA PHE A 164 9.26 3.34 -0.72
C PHE A 164 9.81 4.57 0.00
N TYR A 165 8.91 5.51 0.30
CA TYR A 165 9.22 6.81 0.87
C TYR A 165 8.35 7.09 2.08
N SER A 166 8.86 7.90 3.01
CA SER A 166 8.09 8.40 4.15
C SER A 166 8.06 9.93 4.15
N SER A 167 6.86 10.50 4.26
CA SER A 167 6.70 11.95 4.46
C SER A 167 7.32 12.50 5.76
N LEU A 168 7.75 11.61 6.66
CA LEU A 168 8.41 11.95 7.92
C LEU A 168 9.94 12.01 7.81
N VAL A 169 10.52 11.57 6.68
CA VAL A 169 11.97 11.54 6.46
C VAL A 169 12.32 12.51 5.34
N LYS A 170 13.33 13.37 5.55
CA LYS A 170 13.76 14.30 4.50
C LYS A 170 14.63 13.61 3.45
N PRO A 171 14.70 14.14 2.22
CA PRO A 171 15.63 13.66 1.20
C PRO A 171 17.08 13.65 1.71
N GLY A 172 17.76 12.51 1.56
CA GLY A 172 19.17 12.34 1.96
C GLY A 172 19.37 12.01 3.45
N GLU A 173 18.33 12.06 4.28
CA GLU A 173 18.40 11.52 5.65
C GLU A 173 18.23 10.00 5.59
N LYS A 174 19.08 9.27 6.32
CA LYS A 174 18.81 7.85 6.59
C LYS A 174 17.62 7.78 7.54
N SER A 175 16.69 6.85 7.29
CA SER A 175 15.68 6.45 8.25
C SER A 175 16.36 6.24 9.61
N ALA A 176 16.05 7.09 10.58
CA ALA A 176 16.47 6.85 11.95
C ALA A 176 15.69 5.62 12.41
N SER A 177 16.37 4.48 12.51
CA SER A 177 15.86 3.27 13.15
C SER A 177 15.04 3.64 14.39
N ILE A 178 13.72 3.44 14.33
CA ILE A 178 12.81 3.66 15.46
C ILE A 178 12.81 2.38 16.31
N PRO A 179 12.80 2.47 17.66
CA PRO A 179 13.09 1.34 18.53
C PRO A 179 12.06 0.22 18.38
N SER A 180 12.56 -1.01 18.52
CA SER A 180 11.81 -2.25 18.75
C SER A 180 10.75 -2.14 19.83
#